data_AF-A0A2H0XB28-F1
#
_entry.id   AF-A0A2H0XB28-F1
#
_cell.length_a   1.000
_cell.length_b   1.000
_cell.length_c   1.000
_cell.angle_alpha   90.00
_cell.angle_beta   90.00
_cell.angle_gamma   90.00
#
_symmetry.space_group_name_H-M   'P 1'
#
loop_
_entity.id
_entity.type
_entity.pdbx_description
1 polymer ?
#
loop_
_entity_poly.entity_id
_entity_poly.type
_entity_poly.pdbx_seq_one_letter_code
_entity_poly.pdbx_strand_id
1 'polypeptide(L)'
;MSYTYTNSNVTNSPKNYAQKSYGSSFRAFTPKSPVKSFRDLETYQKALFLGVAVCKEVQKNLEKGGASPLKASVADKLCQTALEMSQNIATAHSIRFSDSGGGIKILEKAMLSCNLVCVYLEQFQGFLVPGEIEPAFFEEKIKEALVIRGKAMRLQASWKKFSKEQ
;
A
#
# COMPACT_ATOMS: atom_id res chain seq x y z
N MET A 1 51.82 15.68 75.76
CA MET A 1 50.58 16.47 75.97
C MET A 1 49.65 16.17 74.80
N SER A 2 48.69 15.28 75.01
CA SER A 2 47.71 14.90 73.98
C SER A 2 46.33 15.29 74.50
N TYR A 3 45.70 16.26 73.86
CA TYR A 3 44.33 16.64 74.16
C TYR A 3 43.37 15.73 73.42
N THR A 4 42.54 15.00 74.17
CA THR A 4 41.36 14.28 73.70
C THR A 4 40.21 15.26 73.52
N TYR A 5 39.61 15.30 72.33
CA TYR A 5 38.33 15.96 72.08
C TYR A 5 37.21 14.93 72.13
N THR A 6 36.30 15.09 73.08
CA THR A 6 35.01 14.40 73.14
C THR A 6 34.03 15.09 72.21
N ASN A 7 33.34 14.33 71.35
CA ASN A 7 32.25 14.86 70.54
C ASN A 7 30.93 14.25 71.00
N SER A 8 30.01 15.14 71.38
CA SER A 8 28.71 14.89 71.97
C SER A 8 27.72 14.26 70.98
N ASN A 9 26.92 13.34 71.51
CA ASN A 9 25.83 12.63 70.85
C ASN A 9 24.82 13.58 70.19
N VAL A 10 24.59 13.42 68.89
CA VAL A 10 23.35 13.82 68.21
C VAL A 10 22.66 12.55 67.73
N THR A 11 21.64 12.12 68.47
CA THR A 11 20.78 11.00 68.08
C THR A 11 19.87 11.43 66.94
N ASN A 12 20.29 11.21 65.70
CA ASN A 12 19.40 11.26 64.55
C ASN A 12 18.69 9.91 64.41
N SER A 13 17.44 9.81 64.89
CA SER A 13 16.56 8.71 64.50
C SER A 13 16.42 8.71 62.97
N PRO A 14 16.66 7.57 62.29
CA PRO A 14 16.47 7.51 60.85
C PRO A 14 14.99 7.69 60.54
N LYS A 15 14.66 8.76 59.81
CA LYS A 15 13.35 8.91 59.17
C LYS A 15 13.17 7.75 58.20
N ASN A 16 12.29 6.81 58.54
CA ASN A 16 11.82 5.78 57.62
C ASN A 16 11.03 6.47 56.50
N TYR A 17 11.74 6.87 55.45
CA TYR A 17 11.09 7.16 54.18
C TYR A 17 10.65 5.81 53.62
N ALA A 18 9.35 5.51 53.74
CA ALA A 18 8.76 4.42 52.99
C ALA A 18 9.12 4.61 51.51
N GLN A 19 10.00 3.75 50.98
CA GLN A 19 10.26 3.69 49.55
C GLN A 19 8.95 3.29 48.89
N LYS A 20 8.25 4.27 48.30
CA LYS A 20 7.22 3.97 47.31
C LYS A 20 7.93 3.26 46.17
N SER A 21 7.79 1.94 46.11
CA SER A 21 8.17 1.13 44.96
C SER A 21 7.35 1.63 43.78
N TYR A 22 7.93 2.53 43.00
CA TYR A 22 7.46 2.78 41.64
C TYR A 22 7.74 1.50 40.88
N GLY A 23 6.68 0.70 40.68
CA GLY A 23 6.74 -0.52 39.88
C GLY A 23 7.37 -0.20 38.53
N SER A 24 8.65 -0.53 38.40
CA SER A 24 9.45 -0.38 37.20
C SER A 24 8.94 -1.39 36.17
N SER A 25 7.84 -1.07 35.51
CA SER A 25 7.48 -1.70 34.24
C SER A 25 8.31 -1.07 33.12
N PHE A 26 9.64 -1.15 33.23
CA PHE A 26 10.49 -1.02 32.05
C PHE A 26 10.22 -2.26 31.20
N ARG A 27 9.29 -2.14 30.24
CA ARG A 27 9.18 -3.14 29.19
C ARG A 27 10.54 -3.22 28.52
N ALA A 28 11.18 -4.39 28.60
CA ALA A 28 12.44 -4.64 27.91
C ALA A 28 12.28 -4.23 26.44
N PHE A 29 13.17 -3.38 25.96
CA PHE A 29 13.18 -2.96 24.56
C PHE A 29 13.32 -4.22 23.71
N THR A 30 12.22 -4.60 23.06
CA THR A 30 12.22 -5.68 22.08
C THR A 30 12.19 -5.01 20.72
N PRO A 31 13.28 -5.07 19.94
CA PRO A 31 13.29 -4.46 18.62
C PRO A 31 12.15 -5.03 17.78
N LYS A 32 11.39 -4.16 17.13
CA LYS A 32 10.36 -4.57 16.18
C LYS A 32 11.02 -5.44 15.11
N SER A 33 10.39 -6.55 14.75
CA SER A 33 10.87 -7.42 13.66
C SER A 33 11.17 -6.59 12.41
N PRO A 34 12.27 -6.89 11.68
CA PRO A 34 12.58 -6.22 10.42
C PRO A 34 11.38 -6.26 9.47
N VAL A 35 11.18 -5.20 8.70
CA VAL A 35 10.10 -5.14 7.72
C VAL A 35 10.34 -6.22 6.66
N LYS A 36 9.58 -7.33 6.72
CA LYS A 36 9.80 -8.53 5.90
C LYS A 36 9.28 -8.42 4.45
N SER A 37 8.55 -7.37 4.08
CA SER A 37 8.01 -7.25 2.71
C SER A 37 7.80 -5.80 2.28
N PHE A 38 8.28 -5.46 1.09
CA PHE A 38 7.95 -4.22 0.37
C PHE A 38 6.57 -4.37 -0.27
N ARG A 39 5.51 -4.28 0.54
CA ARG A 39 4.12 -4.46 0.10
C ARG A 39 3.71 -3.51 -1.02
N ASP A 40 4.23 -2.29 -0.97
CA ASP A 40 4.10 -1.28 -2.02
C ASP A 40 4.71 -1.76 -3.34
N LEU A 41 5.97 -2.23 -3.31
CA LEU A 41 6.66 -2.74 -4.49
C LEU A 41 5.93 -3.95 -5.10
N GLU A 42 5.49 -4.91 -4.27
CA GLU A 42 4.74 -6.07 -4.75
C GLU A 42 3.41 -5.66 -5.41
N THR A 43 2.71 -4.68 -4.82
CA THR A 43 1.44 -4.18 -5.36
C THR A 43 1.65 -3.44 -6.67
N TYR A 44 2.70 -2.61 -6.74
CA TYR A 44 3.13 -1.92 -7.97
C TYR A 44 3.47 -2.90 -9.09
N GLN A 45 4.33 -3.90 -8.81
CA GLN A 45 4.77 -4.86 -9.82
C GLN A 45 3.58 -5.64 -10.38
N LYS A 46 2.66 -6.10 -9.54
CA LYS A 46 1.44 -6.79 -9.99
C LYS A 46 0.57 -5.89 -10.87
N ALA A 47 0.38 -4.63 -10.48
CA ALA A 47 -0.38 -3.66 -11.28
C ALA A 47 0.28 -3.43 -12.66
N LEU A 48 1.61 -3.30 -12.69
CA LEU A 48 2.37 -3.12 -13.92
C LEU A 48 2.26 -4.35 -14.85
N PHE A 49 2.44 -5.56 -14.30
CA PHE A 49 2.32 -6.80 -15.07
C PHE A 49 0.92 -6.96 -15.69
N LEU A 50 -0.13 -6.70 -14.91
CA LEU A 50 -1.50 -6.72 -15.41
C LEU A 50 -1.70 -5.68 -16.52
N GLY A 51 -1.27 -4.44 -16.29
CA GLY A 51 -1.41 -3.35 -17.27
C GLY A 51 -0.75 -3.69 -18.60
N VAL A 52 0.50 -4.17 -18.58
CA VAL A 52 1.24 -4.58 -19.77
C VAL A 52 0.58 -5.77 -20.47
N ALA A 53 0.12 -6.78 -19.72
CA ALA A 53 -0.53 -7.95 -20.29
C ALA A 53 -1.83 -7.59 -21.03
N VAL A 54 -2.66 -6.73 -20.43
CA VAL A 54 -3.89 -6.21 -21.04
C VAL A 54 -3.55 -5.42 -22.32
N CYS A 55 -2.63 -4.46 -22.24
CA CYS A 55 -2.29 -3.61 -23.39
C CYS A 55 -1.76 -4.43 -24.57
N LYS A 56 -0.92 -5.44 -24.30
CA LYS A 56 -0.36 -6.32 -25.34
C LYS A 56 -1.44 -7.09 -26.08
N GLU A 57 -2.37 -7.71 -25.36
CA GLU A 57 -3.41 -8.53 -26.02
C GLU A 57 -4.42 -7.64 -26.77
N VAL A 58 -4.79 -6.49 -26.19
CA VAL A 58 -5.68 -5.51 -26.83
C VAL A 58 -5.04 -4.98 -28.12
N GLN A 59 -3.77 -4.57 -28.07
CA GLN A 59 -3.07 -4.05 -29.25
C GLN A 59 -2.95 -5.12 -30.34
N LYS A 60 -2.55 -6.35 -29.98
CA LYS A 60 -2.49 -7.49 -30.89
C LYS A 60 -3.85 -7.78 -31.54
N ASN A 61 -4.96 -7.59 -30.82
CA ASN A 61 -6.30 -7.76 -31.38
C ASN A 61 -6.65 -6.63 -32.37
N LEU A 62 -6.31 -5.38 -32.07
CA LEU A 62 -6.55 -4.24 -32.97
C LEU A 62 -5.77 -4.36 -34.28
N GLU A 63 -4.52 -4.84 -34.22
CA GLU A 63 -3.64 -5.02 -35.39
C GLU A 63 -4.15 -6.08 -36.39
N LYS A 64 -4.98 -7.04 -35.94
CA LYS A 64 -5.57 -8.08 -36.80
C LYS A 64 -6.64 -7.54 -37.77
N GLY A 65 -6.97 -6.25 -37.70
CA GLY A 65 -7.83 -5.54 -38.64
C GLY A 65 -9.30 -5.44 -38.23
N GLY A 66 -10.00 -4.45 -38.78
CA GLY A 66 -11.45 -4.30 -38.61
C GLY A 66 -11.92 -3.57 -37.35
N ALA A 67 -11.03 -2.90 -36.60
CA ALA A 67 -11.45 -2.15 -35.42
C ALA A 67 -12.30 -0.94 -35.81
N SER A 68 -13.58 -0.95 -35.40
CA SER A 68 -14.41 0.25 -35.48
C SER A 68 -13.79 1.38 -34.66
N PRO A 69 -14.00 2.67 -35.02
CA PRO A 69 -13.49 3.79 -34.23
C PRO A 69 -13.90 3.71 -32.74
N LEU A 70 -15.06 3.13 -32.45
CA LEU A 70 -15.55 2.94 -31.10
C LEU A 70 -14.77 1.85 -30.35
N LYS A 71 -14.47 0.70 -30.99
CA LYS A 71 -13.63 -0.36 -30.41
C LYS A 71 -12.23 0.17 -30.08
N ALA A 72 -11.65 0.96 -30.98
CA ALA A 72 -10.35 1.61 -30.76
C ALA A 72 -10.40 2.59 -29.57
N SER A 73 -11.43 3.43 -29.47
CA SER A 73 -11.58 4.37 -28.35
C SER A 73 -11.70 3.66 -26.99
N VAL A 74 -12.43 2.54 -26.93
CA VAL A 74 -12.53 1.73 -25.71
C VAL A 74 -11.20 1.05 -25.37
N ALA A 75 -10.50 0.54 -26.38
CA ALA A 75 -9.17 -0.04 -26.20
C ALA A 75 -8.16 0.96 -25.64
N ASP A 76 -8.15 2.20 -26.16
CA ASP A 76 -7.26 3.25 -25.66
C ASP A 76 -7.53 3.57 -24.19
N LYS A 77 -8.81 3.72 -23.82
CA LYS A 77 -9.23 3.96 -22.43
C LYS A 77 -8.87 2.79 -21.53
N LEU A 78 -9.03 1.55 -22.00
CA LEU A 78 -8.64 0.35 -21.27
C LEU A 78 -7.13 0.35 -21.00
N CYS A 79 -6.31 0.54 -22.03
CA CYS A 79 -4.86 0.55 -21.93
C CYS A 79 -4.36 1.66 -20.99
N GLN A 80 -4.89 2.88 -21.17
CA GLN A 80 -4.56 4.01 -20.30
C GLN A 80 -4.88 3.70 -18.84
N THR A 81 -6.12 3.28 -18.55
CA THR A 81 -6.57 3.00 -17.18
C THR A 81 -5.78 1.85 -16.55
N ALA A 82 -5.43 0.83 -17.34
CA ALA A 82 -4.68 -0.32 -16.86
C ALA A 82 -3.24 0.07 -16.46
N LEU A 83 -2.58 0.93 -17.23
CA LEU A 83 -1.25 1.45 -16.88
C LEU A 83 -1.30 2.43 -15.71
N GLU A 84 -2.35 3.25 -15.62
CA GLU A 84 -2.57 4.21 -14.54
C GLU A 84 -2.61 3.54 -13.15
N MET A 85 -3.04 2.29 -13.02
CA MET A 85 -2.98 1.57 -11.74
C MET A 85 -1.57 1.61 -11.13
N SER A 86 -0.57 1.23 -11.93
CA SER A 86 0.84 1.17 -11.50
C SER A 86 1.41 2.58 -11.29
N GLN A 87 1.08 3.53 -12.16
CA GLN A 87 1.51 4.91 -12.07
C GLN A 87 0.99 5.58 -10.79
N ASN A 88 -0.29 5.38 -10.46
CA ASN A 88 -0.90 5.92 -9.25
C ASN A 88 -0.26 5.29 -8.00
N ILE A 89 0.03 3.98 -7.97
CA ILE A 89 0.73 3.35 -6.84
C ILE A 89 2.13 3.94 -6.64
N ALA A 90 2.91 4.09 -7.73
CA ALA A 90 4.26 4.67 -7.67
C ALA A 90 4.23 6.14 -7.23
N THR A 91 3.27 6.91 -7.75
CA THR A 91 3.08 8.32 -7.38
C THR A 91 2.71 8.45 -5.90
N ALA A 92 1.76 7.65 -5.43
CA ALA A 92 1.36 7.63 -4.03
C ALA A 92 2.54 7.27 -3.11
N HIS A 93 3.35 6.27 -3.50
CA HIS A 93 4.55 5.90 -2.76
C HIS A 93 5.56 7.05 -2.64
N SER A 94 5.74 7.81 -3.73
CA SER A 94 6.74 8.89 -3.79
C SER A 94 6.43 10.06 -2.86
N ILE A 95 5.15 10.31 -2.55
CA ILE A 95 4.73 11.45 -1.72
C ILE A 95 4.27 11.06 -0.31
N ARG A 96 4.19 9.76 0.01
CA ARG A 96 3.51 9.27 1.23
C ARG A 96 4.05 9.84 2.55
N PHE A 97 5.31 10.28 2.58
CA PHE A 97 5.95 10.82 3.78
C PHE A 97 5.91 12.36 3.82
N SER A 98 5.89 13.04 2.67
CA SER A 98 5.81 14.50 2.60
C SER A 98 4.37 15.00 2.65
N ASP A 99 3.44 14.28 2.02
CA ASP A 99 2.01 14.53 2.05
C ASP A 99 1.26 13.19 2.14
N SER A 100 1.08 12.71 3.39
CA SER A 100 0.35 11.47 3.64
C SER A 100 -1.10 11.57 3.14
N GLY A 101 -1.77 12.72 3.30
CA GLY A 101 -3.14 12.91 2.84
C GLY A 101 -3.27 12.78 1.33
N GLY A 102 -2.36 13.42 0.58
CA GLY A 102 -2.24 13.27 -0.87
C GLY A 102 -1.92 11.84 -1.29
N GLY A 103 -0.94 11.20 -0.65
CA GLY A 103 -0.57 9.80 -0.94
C GLY A 103 -1.75 8.85 -0.78
N ILE A 104 -2.56 9.02 0.25
CA ILE A 104 -3.78 8.24 0.50
C ILE A 104 -4.84 8.47 -0.60
N LYS A 105 -5.06 9.71 -1.02
CA LYS A 105 -5.99 10.04 -2.13
C LYS A 105 -5.54 9.42 -3.45
N ILE A 106 -4.23 9.42 -3.73
CA ILE A 106 -3.70 8.80 -4.95
C ILE A 106 -3.84 7.26 -4.90
N LEU A 107 -3.70 6.63 -3.72
CA LEU A 107 -4.04 5.21 -3.58
C LEU A 107 -5.53 4.92 -3.85
N GLU A 108 -6.43 5.84 -3.49
CA GLU A 108 -7.86 5.73 -3.84
C GLU A 108 -8.06 5.84 -5.35
N LYS A 109 -7.31 6.72 -6.02
CA LYS A 109 -7.27 6.79 -7.49
C LYS A 109 -6.76 5.48 -8.11
N ALA A 110 -5.73 4.85 -7.54
CA ALA A 110 -5.27 3.54 -7.99
C ALA A 110 -6.37 2.46 -7.87
N MET A 111 -7.11 2.44 -6.76
CA MET A 111 -8.25 1.52 -6.57
C MET A 111 -9.40 1.79 -7.53
N LEU A 112 -9.65 3.07 -7.87
CA LEU A 112 -10.60 3.46 -8.90
C LEU A 112 -10.16 2.95 -10.27
N SER A 113 -8.88 3.12 -10.64
CA SER A 113 -8.34 2.56 -11.89
C SER A 113 -8.54 1.05 -11.96
N CYS A 114 -8.33 0.28 -10.86
CA CYS A 114 -8.62 -1.16 -10.86
C CYS A 114 -10.07 -1.48 -11.21
N ASN A 115 -11.04 -0.73 -10.66
CA ASN A 115 -12.45 -0.94 -10.95
C ASN A 115 -12.79 -0.58 -12.40
N LEU A 116 -12.24 0.53 -12.90
CA LEU A 116 -12.46 0.97 -14.27
C LEU A 116 -11.84 0.00 -15.30
N VAL A 117 -10.72 -0.65 -14.98
CA VAL A 117 -10.18 -1.74 -15.81
C VAL A 117 -11.20 -2.86 -15.98
N CYS A 118 -11.90 -3.27 -14.92
CA CYS A 118 -12.94 -4.31 -15.04
C CYS A 118 -14.03 -3.89 -16.03
N VAL A 119 -14.53 -2.66 -15.89
CA VAL A 119 -15.56 -2.10 -16.79
C VAL A 119 -15.07 -2.06 -18.24
N TYR A 120 -13.86 -1.55 -18.47
CA TYR A 120 -13.33 -1.43 -19.82
C TYR A 120 -12.98 -2.78 -20.44
N LEU A 121 -12.61 -3.79 -19.64
CA LEU A 121 -12.43 -5.17 -20.11
C LEU A 121 -13.75 -5.76 -20.61
N GLU A 122 -14.83 -5.62 -19.85
CA GLU A 122 -16.17 -6.07 -20.25
C GLU A 122 -16.67 -5.33 -21.49
N GLN A 123 -16.47 -4.01 -21.56
CA GLN A 123 -16.82 -3.22 -22.73
C GLN A 123 -16.03 -3.65 -23.96
N PHE A 124 -14.71 -3.85 -23.83
CA PHE A 124 -13.87 -4.30 -24.93
C PHE A 124 -14.27 -5.70 -25.40
N GLN A 125 -14.55 -6.63 -24.48
CA GLN A 125 -15.08 -7.95 -24.78
C GLN A 125 -16.37 -7.88 -25.59
N GLY A 126 -17.28 -6.95 -25.25
CA GLY A 126 -18.53 -6.73 -25.99
C GLY A 126 -18.35 -6.30 -27.45
N PHE A 127 -17.18 -5.77 -27.83
CA PHE A 127 -16.85 -5.42 -29.22
C PHE A 127 -16.18 -6.57 -29.99
N LEU A 128 -15.85 -7.68 -29.34
CA LEU A 128 -15.18 -8.79 -30.00
C LEU A 128 -16.15 -9.70 -30.72
N VAL A 129 -15.72 -10.18 -31.88
CA VAL A 129 -16.36 -11.33 -32.54
C VAL A 129 -15.98 -12.60 -31.78
N PRO A 130 -16.89 -13.60 -31.64
CA PRO A 130 -16.55 -14.87 -31.00
C PRO A 130 -15.26 -15.48 -31.58
N GLY A 131 -14.32 -15.85 -30.69
CA GLY A 131 -13.04 -16.46 -31.04
C GLY A 131 -11.88 -15.48 -31.24
N GLU A 132 -12.09 -14.17 -31.17
CA GLU A 132 -10.99 -13.19 -31.25
C GLU A 132 -10.05 -13.22 -30.03
N ILE A 133 -10.64 -13.28 -28.83
CA ILE A 133 -9.96 -13.46 -27.54
C ILE A 133 -10.82 -14.39 -26.70
N GLU A 134 -10.18 -15.35 -26.03
CA GLU A 134 -10.85 -16.29 -25.14
C GLU A 134 -11.52 -15.58 -23.95
N PRO A 135 -12.78 -15.88 -23.61
CA PRO A 135 -13.47 -15.29 -22.46
C PRO A 135 -12.69 -15.44 -21.13
N ALA A 136 -11.99 -16.55 -20.96
CA ALA A 136 -11.16 -16.83 -19.78
C ALA A 136 -10.07 -15.76 -19.55
N PHE A 137 -9.55 -15.14 -20.61
CA PHE A 137 -8.60 -14.03 -20.48
C PHE A 137 -9.23 -12.87 -19.69
N PHE A 138 -10.44 -12.46 -20.04
CA PHE A 138 -11.13 -11.35 -19.39
C PHE A 138 -11.41 -11.65 -17.92
N GLU A 139 -11.93 -12.85 -17.63
CA GLU A 139 -12.21 -13.29 -16.26
C GLU A 139 -10.94 -13.30 -15.40
N GLU A 140 -9.82 -13.80 -15.94
CA GLU A 140 -8.53 -13.80 -15.26
C GLU A 140 -8.04 -12.37 -14.98
N LYS A 141 -8.05 -11.48 -15.99
CA LYS A 141 -7.58 -10.10 -15.82
C LYS A 141 -8.47 -9.29 -14.87
N ILE A 142 -9.78 -9.50 -14.88
CA ILE A 142 -10.72 -8.92 -13.90
C ILE A 142 -10.38 -9.38 -12.49
N LYS A 143 -10.17 -10.69 -12.29
CA LYS A 143 -9.79 -11.25 -10.98
C LYS A 143 -8.47 -10.66 -10.49
N GLU A 144 -7.47 -10.54 -11.36
CA GLU A 144 -6.19 -9.91 -11.05
C GLU A 144 -6.35 -8.44 -10.63
N ALA A 145 -7.16 -7.65 -11.36
CA ALA A 145 -7.45 -6.26 -11.02
C ALA A 145 -8.06 -6.12 -9.62
N LEU A 146 -9.02 -6.99 -9.27
CA LEU A 146 -9.67 -7.01 -7.96
C LEU A 146 -8.70 -7.43 -6.83
N VAL A 147 -7.78 -8.37 -7.10
CA VAL A 147 -6.71 -8.74 -6.16
C VAL A 147 -5.78 -7.55 -5.88
N ILE A 148 -5.38 -6.82 -6.93
CA ILE A 148 -4.54 -5.63 -6.82
C ILE A 148 -5.25 -4.53 -6.02
N ARG A 149 -6.53 -4.30 -6.30
CA ARG A 149 -7.37 -3.38 -5.51
C ARG A 149 -7.36 -3.75 -4.03
N GLY A 150 -7.54 -5.04 -3.71
CA GLY A 150 -7.49 -5.53 -2.34
C GLY A 150 -6.14 -5.30 -1.67
N LYS A 151 -5.04 -5.42 -2.42
CA LYS A 151 -3.69 -5.09 -1.93
C LYS A 151 -3.52 -3.59 -1.69
N ALA A 152 -3.95 -2.74 -2.62
CA ALA A 152 -3.91 -1.29 -2.48
C ALA A 152 -4.74 -0.80 -1.27
N MET A 153 -5.90 -1.40 -1.02
CA MET A 153 -6.72 -1.11 0.18
C MET A 153 -6.00 -1.45 1.48
N ARG A 154 -5.34 -2.62 1.55
CA ARG A 154 -4.54 -3.01 2.72
C ARG A 154 -3.32 -2.12 2.91
N LEU A 155 -2.70 -1.67 1.81
CA LEU A 155 -1.61 -0.71 1.83
C LEU A 155 -2.09 0.63 2.40
N GLN A 156 -3.23 1.13 1.91
CA GLN A 156 -3.86 2.35 2.41
C GLN A 156 -4.17 2.27 3.91
N ALA A 157 -4.77 1.18 4.37
CA ALA A 157 -5.05 0.95 5.80
C ALA A 157 -3.77 0.96 6.64
N SER A 158 -2.71 0.34 6.13
CA SER A 158 -1.39 0.34 6.77
C SER A 158 -0.81 1.75 6.87
N TRP A 159 -0.88 2.54 5.80
CA TRP A 159 -0.36 3.92 5.78
C TRP A 159 -1.16 4.83 6.71
N LYS A 160 -2.49 4.75 6.70
CA LYS A 160 -3.38 5.47 7.63
C LYS A 160 -3.05 5.16 9.10
N LYS A 161 -2.61 3.94 9.42
CA LYS A 161 -2.18 3.58 10.78
C LYS A 161 -0.87 4.28 11.15
N PHE A 162 0.15 4.21 10.28
CA PHE A 162 1.45 4.83 10.55
C PHE A 162 1.37 6.36 10.65
N SER A 163 0.52 7.02 9.88
CA SER A 163 0.34 8.47 9.96
C SER A 163 -0.36 8.96 11.23
N LYS A 164 -0.97 8.06 12.03
CA LYS A 164 -1.49 8.39 13.37
C LYS A 164 -0.47 8.17 14.48
N GLU A 165 0.62 7.45 14.17
CA GLU A 165 1.69 7.10 15.12
C GLU A 165 2.91 8.03 14.99
N GLN A 166 2.90 8.98 14.04
CA GLN A 166 3.90 10.05 13.85
C GLN A 166 3.41 11.35 14.48
#